data_AF-A0A0A0JXX1-F1
#
_entry.id   AF-A0A0A0JXX1-F1
#
_cell.length_a   1.000
_cell.length_b   1.000
_cell.length_c   1.000
_cell.angle_alpha   90.00
_cell.angle_beta   90.00
_cell.angle_gamma   90.00
#
_symmetry.space_group_name_H-M   'P 1'
#
loop_
_entity.id
_entity.type
_entity.pdbx_description
1 polymer ?
#
loop_
_entity_poly.entity_id
_entity_poly.type
_entity_poly.pdbx_seq_one_letter_code
_entity_poly.pdbx_strand_id
1 'polypeptide(L)'
;MPVLTGSSRAAPAPWVAEVWVDPQWYECQSSPDRLPDPGPPTVVSLRGSQILIGRRSAAASVAPHIDCDGDAGVSRRHAQLTRHGTGWVLQDLGSANGTYLGAVVGDIPDDPIETGLPVRSGNVLYLGSWTRIVLREEPLAR
;
A
#
# COMPACT_ATOMS: atom_id res chain seq x y z
N MET A 1 2.18 26.82 -41.47
CA MET A 1 1.62 26.68 -40.11
C MET A 1 0.37 25.82 -40.20
N PRO A 2 0.39 24.61 -39.64
CA PRO A 2 -0.70 24.25 -38.74
C PRO A 2 -0.21 23.65 -37.42
N VAL A 3 -0.86 24.17 -36.38
CA VAL A 3 -1.09 23.76 -34.99
C VAL A 3 -0.46 22.45 -34.47
N LEU A 4 0.29 22.63 -33.37
CA LEU A 4 0.72 21.60 -32.44
C LEU A 4 -0.48 20.78 -31.96
N THR A 5 -0.43 19.46 -32.12
CA THR A 5 -1.36 18.54 -31.47
C THR A 5 -1.16 18.66 -29.97
N GLY A 6 -2.14 19.22 -29.28
CA GLY A 6 -2.17 19.19 -27.82
C GLY A 6 -2.31 17.74 -27.38
N SER A 7 -1.25 17.18 -26.81
CA SER A 7 -1.33 15.94 -26.04
C SER A 7 -2.32 16.18 -24.91
N SER A 8 -3.52 15.60 -24.98
CA SER A 8 -4.39 15.55 -23.81
C SER A 8 -3.67 14.71 -22.77
N ARG A 9 -3.13 15.37 -21.74
CA ARG A 9 -2.63 14.65 -20.57
C ARG A 9 -3.87 14.11 -19.88
N ALA A 10 -4.24 12.86 -20.21
CA ALA A 10 -5.30 12.15 -19.52
C ALA A 10 -5.12 12.36 -18.02
N ALA A 11 -6.17 12.80 -17.33
CA ALA A 11 -6.14 12.87 -15.88
C ALA A 11 -5.75 11.47 -15.38
N PRO A 12 -4.78 11.34 -14.44
CA PRO A 12 -4.37 10.03 -13.97
C PRO A 12 -5.60 9.29 -13.42
N ALA A 13 -5.77 8.03 -13.80
CA ALA A 13 -6.83 7.20 -13.24
C ALA A 13 -6.76 7.24 -11.71
N PRO A 14 -7.91 7.28 -10.99
CA PRO A 14 -7.86 7.19 -9.56
C PRO A 14 -7.30 5.82 -9.15
N TRP A 15 -6.52 5.77 -8.07
CA TRP A 15 -5.99 4.52 -7.53
C TRP A 15 -6.74 4.18 -6.24
N VAL A 16 -6.91 2.89 -5.99
CA VAL A 16 -7.42 2.35 -4.73
C VAL A 16 -6.44 1.34 -4.15
N ALA A 17 -6.42 1.27 -2.83
CA ALA A 17 -5.75 0.25 -2.04
C ALA A 17 -6.82 -0.62 -1.39
N GLU A 18 -6.81 -1.92 -1.70
CA GLU A 18 -7.63 -2.92 -1.02
C GLU A 18 -6.80 -3.52 0.12
N VAL A 19 -7.19 -3.25 1.36
CA VAL A 19 -6.51 -3.73 2.56
C VAL A 19 -7.17 -5.02 3.02
N TRP A 20 -6.38 -6.07 3.12
CA TRP A 20 -6.78 -7.42 3.47
C TRP A 20 -6.05 -7.88 4.74
N VAL A 21 -6.72 -8.74 5.49
CA VAL A 21 -6.09 -9.65 6.43
C VAL A 21 -5.75 -10.92 5.65
N ASP A 22 -4.48 -11.25 5.52
CA ASP A 22 -4.00 -12.37 4.71
C ASP A 22 -3.43 -13.50 5.60
N PRO A 23 -4.13 -14.65 5.68
CA PRO A 23 -3.65 -15.81 6.44
C PRO A 23 -2.32 -16.38 5.92
N GLN A 24 -2.05 -16.32 4.62
CA GLN A 24 -0.81 -16.85 4.05
C GLN A 24 0.37 -15.98 4.43
N TRP A 25 0.18 -14.65 4.41
CA TRP A 25 1.20 -13.75 4.94
C TRP A 25 1.44 -14.03 6.42
N TYR A 26 0.38 -14.17 7.21
CA TYR A 26 0.48 -14.50 8.64
C TYR A 26 1.27 -15.77 8.93
N GLU A 27 1.10 -16.83 8.14
CA GLU A 27 1.86 -18.08 8.28
C GLU A 27 3.37 -17.90 8.05
N CYS A 28 3.78 -16.93 7.22
CA CYS A 28 5.18 -16.57 7.04
C CYS A 28 5.75 -15.79 8.23
N GLN A 29 4.89 -15.15 9.03
CA GLN A 29 5.31 -14.29 10.14
C GLN A 29 5.36 -15.06 11.46
N SER A 30 6.38 -14.78 12.27
CA SER A 30 6.45 -15.24 13.67
C SER A 30 5.71 -14.30 14.61
N SER A 31 4.41 -14.08 14.39
CA SER A 31 3.59 -13.17 15.20
C SER A 31 3.00 -13.86 16.43
N PRO A 32 3.11 -13.29 17.64
CA PRO A 32 2.45 -13.81 18.84
C PRO A 32 0.94 -13.49 18.88
N ASP A 33 0.50 -12.55 18.05
CA ASP A 33 -0.88 -12.08 18.02
C ASP A 33 -1.77 -13.05 17.25
N ARG A 34 -3.03 -13.16 17.69
CA ARG A 34 -4.03 -13.99 17.00
C ARG A 34 -4.46 -13.31 15.69
N LEU A 35 -4.40 -14.05 14.59
CA LEU A 35 -4.98 -13.64 13.32
C LEU A 35 -6.49 -13.30 13.47
N PRO A 36 -6.93 -12.09 13.09
CA PRO A 36 -8.36 -11.75 13.06
C PRO A 36 -9.09 -12.43 11.89
N ASP A 37 -10.42 -12.41 11.91
CA ASP A 37 -11.23 -12.94 10.80
C ASP A 37 -10.94 -12.17 9.50
N PRO A 38 -10.64 -12.86 8.38
CA PRO A 38 -10.08 -12.19 7.22
C PRO A 38 -11.03 -11.23 6.48
N GLY A 39 -12.35 -11.37 6.66
CA GLY A 39 -13.37 -10.42 6.21
C GLY A 39 -13.31 -10.02 4.73
N PRO A 40 -14.18 -9.09 4.30
CA PRO A 40 -14.00 -8.37 3.04
C PRO A 40 -12.89 -7.31 3.18
N PRO A 41 -12.26 -6.88 2.07
CA PRO A 41 -11.22 -5.87 2.12
C PRO A 41 -11.78 -4.50 2.50
N THR A 42 -10.97 -3.72 3.21
CA THR A 42 -11.21 -2.29 3.34
C THR A 42 -10.62 -1.56 2.13
N VAL A 43 -11.45 -0.86 1.37
CA VAL A 43 -11.01 -0.12 0.17
C VAL A 43 -10.74 1.33 0.51
N VAL A 44 -9.53 1.81 0.19
CA VAL A 44 -9.09 3.19 0.45
C VAL A 44 -8.68 3.86 -0.86
N SER A 45 -9.29 5.00 -1.19
CA SER A 45 -8.86 5.80 -2.35
C SER A 45 -7.53 6.51 -2.08
N LEU A 46 -6.56 6.37 -2.98
CA LEU A 46 -5.27 7.06 -2.91
C LEU A 46 -5.41 8.49 -3.44
N ARG A 47 -5.75 9.42 -2.54
CA ARG A 47 -5.95 10.84 -2.88
C ARG A 47 -4.79 11.69 -2.38
N GLY A 48 -4.28 12.57 -3.24
CA GLY A 48 -3.20 13.51 -2.90
C GLY A 48 -1.85 13.13 -3.51
N SER A 49 -0.77 13.63 -2.92
CA SER A 49 0.61 13.38 -3.36
C SER A 49 1.37 12.40 -2.47
N GLN A 50 0.89 12.16 -1.25
CA GLN A 50 1.52 11.28 -0.26
C GLN A 50 0.44 10.51 0.49
N ILE A 51 0.62 9.21 0.63
CA ILE A 51 -0.27 8.31 1.38
C ILE A 51 0.57 7.61 2.43
N LEU A 52 0.33 7.94 3.69
CA LEU A 52 0.95 7.28 4.84
C LEU A 52 0.21 5.98 5.14
N ILE A 53 0.97 4.90 5.28
CA ILE A 53 0.51 3.58 5.71
C ILE A 53 1.05 3.34 7.11
N GLY A 54 0.19 2.93 8.03
CA GLY A 54 0.62 2.60 9.38
C GLY A 54 -0.53 2.48 10.36
N ARG A 55 -0.19 2.56 11.65
CA ARG A 55 -1.15 2.56 12.74
C ARG A 55 -1.43 3.96 13.27
N ARG A 56 -2.68 4.20 13.64
CA ARG A 56 -3.09 5.44 14.30
C ARG A 56 -2.43 5.57 15.68
N SER A 57 -2.03 6.78 16.04
CA SER A 57 -1.52 7.07 17.38
C SER A 57 -1.79 8.52 17.76
N ALA A 58 -2.72 8.74 18.69
CA ALA A 58 -3.00 10.08 19.20
C ALA A 58 -1.78 10.67 19.93
N ALA A 59 -1.09 9.86 20.74
CA ALA A 59 0.08 10.29 21.50
C ALA A 59 1.26 10.73 20.61
N ALA A 60 1.42 10.12 19.44
CA ALA A 60 2.45 10.48 18.47
C ALA A 60 1.94 11.42 17.36
N SER A 61 0.69 11.89 17.45
CA SER A 61 0.02 12.69 16.42
C SER A 61 0.08 12.06 15.02
N VAL A 62 -0.09 10.75 14.93
CA VAL A 62 -0.06 9.99 13.67
C VAL A 62 -1.47 9.58 13.27
N ALA A 63 -1.91 10.08 12.11
CA ALA A 63 -3.14 9.68 11.44
C ALA A 63 -2.78 9.19 10.03
N PRO A 64 -2.61 7.87 9.83
CA PRO A 64 -2.30 7.31 8.53
C PRO A 64 -3.50 7.42 7.58
N HIS A 65 -3.22 7.48 6.28
CA HIS A 65 -4.24 7.47 5.23
C HIS A 65 -4.81 6.07 5.05
N ILE A 66 -3.93 5.06 5.13
CA ILE A 66 -4.31 3.65 5.19
C ILE A 66 -4.05 3.18 6.64
N ASP A 67 -5.13 3.07 7.39
CA ASP A 67 -5.11 2.73 8.80
C ASP A 67 -5.08 1.22 9.00
N CYS A 68 -3.99 0.74 9.59
CA CYS A 68 -3.73 -0.68 9.87
C CYS A 68 -3.68 -0.94 11.38
N ASP A 69 -4.38 -0.14 12.20
CA ASP A 69 -4.31 -0.22 13.67
C ASP A 69 -4.61 -1.61 14.26
N GLY A 70 -5.36 -2.43 13.52
CA GLY A 70 -5.66 -3.81 13.90
C GLY A 70 -4.43 -4.71 13.96
N ASP A 71 -3.34 -4.42 13.23
CA ASP A 71 -2.14 -5.26 13.14
C ASP A 71 -0.97 -4.64 13.91
N ALA A 72 -0.68 -5.13 15.12
CA ALA A 72 0.35 -4.56 15.98
C ALA A 72 1.77 -4.65 15.38
N GLY A 73 2.00 -5.56 14.44
CA GLY A 73 3.25 -5.68 13.67
C GLY A 73 3.46 -4.51 12.70
N VAL A 74 2.41 -3.78 12.36
CA VAL A 74 2.52 -2.55 11.57
C VAL A 74 3.02 -1.42 12.45
N SER A 75 3.93 -0.62 11.92
CA SER A 75 4.48 0.53 12.64
C SER A 75 3.54 1.74 12.52
N ARG A 76 3.62 2.69 13.47
CA ARG A 76 2.79 3.91 13.41
C ARG A 76 2.98 4.66 12.08
N ARG A 77 4.24 4.85 11.68
CA ARG A 77 4.64 5.32 10.35
C ARG A 77 5.43 4.20 9.71
N HIS A 78 4.78 3.35 8.93
CA HIS A 78 5.39 2.12 8.44
C HIS A 78 5.95 2.32 7.03
N ALA A 79 5.10 2.72 6.10
CA ALA A 79 5.47 2.96 4.72
C ALA A 79 4.75 4.19 4.16
N GLN A 80 5.24 4.71 3.04
CA GLN A 80 4.62 5.81 2.33
C GLN A 80 4.58 5.54 0.84
N LEU A 81 3.44 5.80 0.22
CA LEU A 81 3.33 5.95 -1.23
C LEU A 81 3.45 7.43 -1.57
N THR A 82 4.40 7.79 -2.41
CA THR A 82 4.57 9.16 -2.92
C THR A 82 4.26 9.18 -4.41
N ARG A 83 3.42 10.13 -4.83
CA ARG A 83 2.99 10.26 -6.22
C ARG A 83 4.17 10.64 -7.10
N HIS A 84 4.38 9.87 -8.17
CA HIS A 84 5.44 10.12 -9.15
C HIS A 84 4.87 9.96 -10.57
N GLY A 85 4.61 11.08 -11.24
CA GLY A 85 3.92 11.09 -12.53
C GLY A 85 2.47 10.57 -12.41
N THR A 86 2.15 9.53 -13.17
CA THR A 86 0.84 8.86 -13.15
C THR A 86 0.75 7.71 -12.16
N GLY A 87 1.86 7.32 -11.54
CA GLY A 87 1.93 6.22 -10.57
C GLY A 87 2.42 6.64 -9.20
N TRP A 88 2.90 5.67 -8.45
CA TRP A 88 3.36 5.85 -7.07
C TRP A 88 4.74 5.22 -6.88
N VAL A 89 5.49 5.75 -5.92
CA VAL A 89 6.71 5.15 -5.39
C VAL A 89 6.45 4.76 -3.95
N LEU A 90 6.67 3.49 -3.63
CA LEU A 90 6.59 2.95 -2.28
C LEU A 90 7.94 3.09 -1.58
N GLN A 91 7.91 3.55 -0.34
CA GLN A 91 9.09 3.66 0.51
C GLN A 91 8.76 3.16 1.93
N ASP A 92 9.64 2.35 2.50
CA ASP A 92 9.63 2.01 3.92
C ASP A 92 10.16 3.19 4.76
N LEU A 93 9.52 3.49 5.89
CA LEU A 93 9.85 4.63 6.75
C LEU A 93 10.67 4.24 7.99
N GLY A 94 11.45 3.16 7.90
CA GLY A 94 12.20 2.59 9.03
C GLY A 94 11.28 1.75 9.91
N SER A 95 10.44 0.93 9.28
CA SER A 95 9.53 0.05 10.00
C SER A 95 10.26 -1.08 10.73
N ALA A 96 9.62 -1.63 11.76
CA ALA A 96 10.24 -2.70 12.57
C ALA A 96 10.29 -4.05 11.84
N ASN A 97 9.27 -4.36 11.03
CA ASN A 97 9.12 -5.67 10.37
C ASN A 97 9.47 -5.63 8.88
N GLY A 98 9.81 -4.46 8.34
CA GLY A 98 10.03 -4.25 6.91
C GLY A 98 8.73 -4.11 6.12
N THR A 99 8.87 -3.55 4.92
CA THR A 99 7.81 -3.47 3.90
C THR A 99 8.22 -4.35 2.72
N TYR A 100 7.32 -5.20 2.24
CA TYR A 100 7.61 -6.11 1.13
C TYR A 100 6.70 -5.80 -0.06
N LEU A 101 7.23 -5.98 -1.27
CA LEU A 101 6.52 -5.67 -2.52
C LEU A 101 6.49 -6.93 -3.40
N GLY A 102 5.27 -7.41 -3.67
CA GLY A 102 5.02 -8.53 -4.56
C GLY A 102 3.99 -8.22 -5.64
N ALA A 103 3.33 -9.26 -6.12
CA ALA A 103 2.29 -9.20 -7.14
C ALA A 103 1.06 -10.02 -6.71
N VAL A 104 -0.09 -9.78 -7.33
CA VAL A 104 -1.33 -10.54 -7.04
C VAL A 104 -1.18 -12.02 -7.37
N VAL A 105 -0.35 -12.35 -8.35
CA VAL A 105 -0.03 -13.71 -8.77
C VAL A 105 1.48 -13.90 -8.63
N GLY A 106 1.87 -14.94 -7.89
CA GLY A 106 3.26 -15.29 -7.61
C GLY A 106 3.45 -15.68 -6.15
N ASP A 107 4.69 -15.95 -5.79
CA ASP A 107 5.09 -16.26 -4.41
C ASP A 107 5.08 -14.99 -3.54
N ILE A 108 4.93 -15.19 -2.23
CA ILE A 108 5.09 -14.13 -1.24
C ILE A 108 6.57 -13.73 -1.20
N PRO A 109 6.90 -12.43 -1.24
CA PRO A 109 8.29 -11.97 -1.21
C PRO A 109 8.98 -12.30 0.11
N ASP A 110 10.20 -12.85 0.05
CA ASP A 110 11.02 -13.17 1.22
C ASP A 110 11.82 -11.97 1.74
N ASP A 111 12.19 -11.03 0.86
CA ASP A 111 13.06 -9.90 1.19
C ASP A 111 12.27 -8.56 1.21
N PRO A 112 12.52 -7.68 2.19
CA PRO A 112 11.91 -6.36 2.23
C PRO A 112 12.50 -5.44 1.17
N ILE A 113 11.78 -4.37 0.86
CA ILE A 113 12.30 -3.32 -0.01
C ILE A 113 13.44 -2.57 0.69
N GLU A 114 14.57 -2.39 0.02
CA GLU A 114 15.70 -1.64 0.58
C GLU A 114 15.59 -0.12 0.34
N THR A 115 14.97 0.25 -0.79
CA THR A 115 14.85 1.65 -1.23
C THR A 115 13.47 1.92 -1.80
N GLY A 116 13.21 3.17 -2.18
CA GLY A 116 11.96 3.55 -2.82
C GLY A 116 11.78 2.86 -4.17
N LEU A 117 10.71 2.09 -4.34
CA LEU A 117 10.41 1.36 -5.58
C LEU A 117 9.14 1.89 -6.27
N PRO A 118 9.15 2.06 -7.61
CA PRO A 118 7.93 2.38 -8.34
C PRO A 118 6.95 1.21 -8.28
N VAL A 119 5.68 1.50 -8.00
CA VAL A 119 4.60 0.51 -8.00
C VAL A 119 3.69 0.67 -9.20
N ARG A 120 3.08 -0.43 -9.60
CA ARG A 120 2.13 -0.58 -10.70
C ARG A 120 0.80 -1.10 -10.18
N SER A 121 -0.27 -0.91 -10.95
CA SER A 121 -1.54 -1.60 -10.69
C SER A 121 -1.32 -3.11 -10.65
N GLY A 122 -1.88 -3.78 -9.66
CA GLY A 122 -1.67 -5.21 -9.40
C GLY A 122 -0.47 -5.52 -8.51
N ASN A 123 0.32 -4.52 -8.09
CA ASN A 123 1.31 -4.76 -7.02
C ASN A 123 0.62 -4.95 -5.67
N VAL A 124 1.27 -5.77 -4.84
CA VAL A 124 0.80 -6.13 -3.51
C VAL A 124 1.86 -5.74 -2.51
N LEU A 125 1.46 -5.04 -1.46
CA LEU A 125 2.31 -4.69 -0.34
C LEU A 125 2.00 -5.66 0.81
N TYR A 126 3.05 -6.16 1.45
CA TYR A 126 2.93 -6.93 2.68
C TYR A 126 3.65 -6.18 3.79
N LEU A 127 2.97 -6.07 4.93
CA LEU A 127 3.47 -5.37 6.12
C LEU A 127 2.89 -6.00 7.38
N GLY A 128 3.58 -5.79 8.49
CA GLY A 128 3.14 -6.27 9.80
C GLY A 128 3.03 -7.79 9.88
N SER A 129 2.00 -8.24 10.58
CA SER A 129 1.75 -9.66 10.86
C SER A 129 0.81 -10.31 9.86
N TRP A 130 -0.16 -9.58 9.30
CA TRP A 130 -1.16 -10.14 8.37
C TRP A 130 -1.66 -9.13 7.35
N THR A 131 -1.18 -7.88 7.39
CA THR A 131 -1.68 -6.83 6.53
C THR A 131 -1.15 -7.00 5.10
N ARG A 132 -2.07 -7.19 4.16
CA ARG A 132 -1.80 -7.20 2.72
C ARG A 132 -2.58 -6.10 2.03
N ILE A 133 -1.92 -5.33 1.18
CA ILE A 133 -2.55 -4.23 0.43
C ILE A 133 -2.38 -4.43 -1.06
N VAL A 134 -3.48 -4.60 -1.79
CA VAL A 134 -3.48 -4.69 -3.25
C VAL A 134 -3.72 -3.30 -3.83
N LEU A 135 -2.79 -2.82 -4.67
CA LEU A 135 -2.92 -1.56 -5.38
C LEU A 135 -3.62 -1.77 -6.71
N ARG A 136 -4.65 -0.98 -7.02
CA ARG A 136 -5.35 -1.02 -8.30
C ARG A 136 -5.59 0.37 -8.85
N GLU A 137 -5.47 0.50 -10.15
CA GLU A 137 -6.07 1.62 -10.89
C GLU A 137 -7.58 1.36 -11.01
N GLU A 138 -8.41 2.32 -10.60
CA GLU A 138 -9.83 2.30 -10.91
C GLU A 138 -9.99 2.51 -12.42
N PRO A 139 -10.78 1.67 -13.10
CA PRO A 139 -11.14 1.95 -14.49
C PRO A 139 -11.85 3.29 -14.53
N LEU A 140 -11.40 4.20 -15.40
CA LEU A 140 -12.13 5.43 -15.66
C LEU A 140 -13.52 5.02 -16.14
N ALA A 141 -14.56 5.29 -15.33
CA ALA A 141 -15.94 5.03 -15.72
C ALA A 141 -16.18 5.70 -17.08
N ARG A 142 -16.57 4.90 -18.08
CA ARG A 142 -16.87 5.34 -19.43
C ARG A 142 -18.18 6.10 -19.48
#